data_AF-A0A9W8EI75-F1
#
_entry.id   AF-A0A9W8EI75-F1
#
_cell.length_a   1.000
_cell.length_b   1.000
_cell.length_c   1.000
_cell.angle_alpha   90.00
_cell.angle_beta   90.00
_cell.angle_gamma   90.00
#
_symmetry.space_group_name_H-M   'P 1'
#
loop_
_entity.id
_entity.type
_entity.pdbx_description
1 polymer ?
#
loop_
_entity_poly.entity_id
_entity_poly.type
_entity_poly.pdbx_seq_one_letter_code
_entity_poly.pdbx_strand_id
1 'polypeptide(L)'
;MPEKIRKELCAEQVLFCTNICGGEGFTREAFCNTNTLGSKCTCSNGAEASVRRYQWPAFLRVCEAQREECRNTCDRNNKIAAGDRAFCFNSCDSRLACTTEGAPDLKVMVQKFDDPTAGSPKSTMQKPKPTDLSSIADIHVNGSNESKVKDRKPGPKDDSPKRRGGPLPAANAAMPSGGSGTAALTVALTALAALAFNS
;
A
#
# COMPACT_ATOMS: atom_id res chain seq x y z
N MET A 1 -1.95 -16.76 10.45
CA MET A 1 -0.52 -16.64 10.08
C MET A 1 0.29 -17.69 10.84
N PRO A 2 1.11 -18.52 10.16
CA PRO A 2 1.99 -19.51 10.79
C PRO A 2 2.99 -18.88 11.78
N GLU A 3 3.39 -19.63 12.81
CA GLU A 3 4.34 -19.16 13.84
C GLU A 3 5.70 -18.73 13.28
N LYS A 4 6.25 -19.50 12.33
CA LYS A 4 7.51 -19.18 11.66
C LYS A 4 7.49 -17.78 11.03
N ILE A 5 6.40 -17.46 10.31
CA ILE A 5 6.22 -16.16 9.65
C ILE A 5 6.10 -15.04 10.68
N ARG A 6 5.40 -15.27 11.80
CA ARG A 6 5.29 -14.28 12.89
C ARG A 6 6.65 -13.95 13.52
N LYS A 7 7.51 -14.96 13.70
CA LYS A 7 8.88 -14.79 14.21
C LYS A 7 9.74 -13.96 13.26
N GLU A 8 9.74 -14.31 11.98
CA GLU A 8 10.47 -13.58 10.93
C GLU A 8 10.01 -12.11 10.86
N LEU A 9 8.69 -11.89 10.86
CA LEU A 9 8.10 -10.55 10.85
C LEU A 9 8.50 -9.73 12.09
N CYS A 10 8.50 -10.34 13.27
CA CYS A 10 8.92 -9.64 14.48
C CYS A 10 10.41 -9.30 14.47
N ALA A 11 11.26 -10.16 13.93
CA ALA A 11 12.68 -9.85 13.75
C ALA A 11 12.88 -8.68 12.76
N GLU A 12 12.14 -8.69 11.65
CA GLU A 12 12.14 -7.59 10.67
C GLU A 12 11.68 -6.26 11.30
N GLN A 13 10.61 -6.29 12.10
CA GLN A 13 10.07 -5.12 12.80
C GLN A 13 11.09 -4.51 13.78
N VAL A 14 11.81 -5.34 14.54
CA VAL A 14 12.84 -4.88 15.47
C VAL A 14 14.03 -4.29 14.70
N LEU A 15 14.51 -4.98 13.66
CA LEU A 15 15.61 -4.49 12.83
C LEU A 15 15.25 -3.14 12.15
N PHE A 16 14.04 -3.03 11.63
CA PHE A 16 13.53 -1.80 11.03
C PHE A 16 13.51 -0.64 12.04
N CYS A 17 13.03 -0.88 13.27
CA CYS A 17 13.09 0.08 14.35
C CYS A 17 14.52 0.56 14.62
N THR A 18 15.46 -0.39 14.80
CA THR A 18 16.87 -0.07 15.04
C THR A 18 17.48 0.78 13.93
N ASN A 19 17.17 0.46 12.67
CA ASN A 19 17.67 1.20 11.52
C ASN A 19 17.12 2.65 11.48
N ILE A 20 15.83 2.85 11.75
CA ILE A 20 15.23 4.19 11.78
C ILE A 20 15.80 5.03 12.92
N CYS A 21 16.06 4.43 14.08
CA CYS A 21 16.66 5.16 15.19
C CYS A 21 18.09 5.63 14.88
N GLY A 22 18.76 5.05 13.87
CA GLY A 22 20.17 5.29 13.56
C GLY A 22 21.12 4.30 14.24
N GLY A 23 20.62 3.12 14.60
CA GLY A 23 21.37 2.05 15.26
C GLY A 23 20.95 1.80 16.70
N GLU A 24 21.54 0.77 17.32
CA GLU A 24 21.20 0.32 18.68
C GLU A 24 21.44 1.40 19.74
N GLY A 25 22.48 2.23 19.57
CA GLY A 25 22.80 3.32 20.51
C GLY A 25 21.71 4.41 20.62
N PHE A 26 20.80 4.49 19.65
CA PHE A 26 19.67 5.41 19.65
C PHE A 26 18.32 4.72 19.87
N THR A 27 18.30 3.39 19.96
CA THR A 27 17.08 2.62 20.15
C THR A 27 16.81 2.45 21.64
N ARG A 28 15.74 3.06 22.17
CA ARG A 28 15.37 2.91 23.59
C ARG A 28 14.52 1.68 23.84
N GLU A 29 13.53 1.47 22.98
CA GLU A 29 12.65 0.31 23.03
C GLU A 29 12.40 -0.18 21.61
N ALA A 30 12.61 -1.48 21.40
CA ALA A 30 12.25 -2.16 20.17
C ALA A 30 11.75 -3.55 20.52
N PHE A 31 10.45 -3.80 20.39
CA PHE A 31 9.90 -5.13 20.61
C PHE A 31 8.80 -5.46 19.61
N CYS A 32 8.60 -6.76 19.42
CA CYS A 32 7.45 -7.33 18.73
C CYS A 32 7.06 -8.64 19.41
N ASN A 33 5.83 -8.72 19.89
CA ASN A 33 5.28 -9.91 20.51
C ASN A 33 4.82 -10.87 19.39
N THR A 34 5.43 -12.04 19.29
CA THR A 34 5.13 -13.00 18.21
C THR A 34 3.72 -13.60 18.31
N ASN A 35 3.08 -13.52 19.47
CA ASN A 35 1.72 -14.03 19.68
C ASN A 35 0.65 -13.06 19.17
N THR A 36 0.78 -11.79 19.57
CA THR A 36 -0.18 -10.72 19.27
C THR A 36 0.20 -9.92 18.02
N LEU A 37 1.46 -9.99 17.59
CA LEU A 37 2.10 -9.06 16.65
C LEU A 37 2.14 -7.62 17.16
N GLY A 38 1.83 -7.40 18.44
CA GLY A 38 1.96 -6.11 19.10
C GLY A 38 3.42 -5.66 19.10
N SER A 39 3.69 -4.52 18.49
CA SER A 39 5.03 -3.96 18.36
C SER A 39 5.13 -2.55 18.93
N LYS A 40 6.32 -2.18 19.37
CA LYS A 40 6.68 -0.81 19.75
C LYS A 40 8.08 -0.50 19.29
N CYS A 41 8.27 0.74 18.86
CA CYS A 41 9.56 1.34 18.61
C CYS A 41 9.62 2.69 19.31
N THR A 42 10.73 2.98 19.98
CA THR A 42 10.99 4.27 20.59
C THR A 42 12.47 4.60 20.44
N CYS A 43 12.77 5.72 19.81
CA CYS A 43 14.15 6.19 19.62
C CYS A 43 14.45 7.31 20.61
N SER A 44 15.72 7.46 20.99
CA SER A 44 16.16 8.55 21.89
C SER A 44 16.08 9.93 21.23
N ASN A 45 16.12 9.98 19.91
CA ASN A 45 16.07 11.18 19.08
C ASN A 45 14.66 11.45 18.48
N GLY A 46 13.67 10.60 18.74
CA GLY A 46 12.30 10.74 18.21
C GLY A 46 12.15 10.44 16.71
N ALA A 47 13.14 9.81 16.08
CA ALA A 47 13.12 9.51 14.64
C ALA A 47 11.90 8.66 14.21
N GLU A 48 11.38 7.82 15.10
CA GLU A 48 10.19 7.00 14.89
C GLU A 48 8.94 7.81 14.55
N ALA A 49 8.85 9.07 14.99
CA ALA A 49 7.69 9.94 14.74
C ALA A 49 7.57 10.36 13.26
N SER A 50 8.67 10.28 12.51
CA SER A 50 8.67 10.56 11.07
C SER A 50 8.09 9.41 10.23
N VAL A 51 8.00 8.21 10.82
CA VAL A 51 7.59 6.99 10.13
C VAL A 51 6.11 6.76 10.31
N ARG A 52 5.40 6.71 9.18
CA ARG A 52 3.94 6.55 9.17
C ARG A 52 3.56 5.12 9.60
N ARG A 53 2.38 4.96 10.20
CA ARG A 53 1.89 3.66 10.71
C ARG A 53 1.94 2.54 9.66
N TYR A 54 1.58 2.84 8.42
CA TYR A 54 1.58 1.87 7.31
C TYR A 54 2.96 1.50 6.78
N GLN A 55 4.02 2.21 7.19
CA GLN A 55 5.39 1.89 6.79
C GLN A 55 6.04 0.84 7.69
N TRP A 56 5.43 0.53 8.84
CA TRP A 56 5.96 -0.45 9.77
C TRP A 56 5.69 -1.88 9.28
N PRO A 57 6.71 -2.76 9.22
CA PRO A 57 6.57 -4.12 8.70
C PRO A 57 5.43 -4.93 9.33
N ALA A 58 5.32 -4.91 10.66
CA ALA A 58 4.27 -5.64 11.37
C ALA A 58 2.87 -5.16 10.99
N PHE A 59 2.68 -3.83 10.89
CA PHE A 59 1.40 -3.26 10.48
C PHE A 59 1.04 -3.68 9.05
N LEU A 60 1.98 -3.54 8.11
CA LEU A 60 1.74 -3.84 6.69
C LEU A 60 1.30 -5.30 6.52
N ARG A 61 2.03 -6.25 7.13
CA ARG A 61 1.68 -7.68 7.02
C ARG A 61 0.34 -8.02 7.66
N VAL A 62 0.00 -7.42 8.81
CA VAL A 62 -1.32 -7.65 9.43
C VAL A 62 -2.43 -7.07 8.55
N CYS A 63 -2.21 -5.89 7.98
CA CYS A 63 -3.17 -5.27 7.07
C CYS A 63 -3.40 -6.12 5.82
N GLU A 64 -2.33 -6.59 5.20
CA GLU A 64 -2.41 -7.44 4.01
C GLU A 64 -3.10 -8.76 4.30
N ALA A 65 -2.81 -9.38 5.45
CA ALA A 65 -3.49 -10.60 5.88
C ALA A 65 -5.00 -10.37 6.09
N GLN A 66 -5.41 -9.23 6.66
CA GLN A 66 -6.83 -8.88 6.77
C GLN A 66 -7.47 -8.64 5.41
N ARG A 67 -6.72 -8.09 4.45
CA ARG A 67 -7.19 -7.85 3.07
C ARG A 67 -7.41 -9.14 2.32
N GLU A 68 -6.48 -10.08 2.47
CA GLU A 68 -6.62 -11.42 1.95
C GLU A 68 -7.81 -12.14 2.59
N GLU A 69 -7.98 -12.06 3.91
CA GLU A 69 -9.14 -12.66 4.59
C GLU A 69 -10.48 -12.07 4.12
N CYS A 70 -10.53 -10.75 3.92
CA CYS A 70 -11.70 -10.06 3.36
C CYS A 70 -12.00 -10.57 1.95
N ARG A 71 -10.99 -10.66 1.08
CA ARG A 71 -11.15 -11.20 -0.28
C ARG A 71 -11.56 -12.67 -0.26
N ASN A 72 -10.96 -13.50 0.58
CA ASN A 72 -11.34 -14.90 0.74
C ASN A 72 -12.80 -15.04 1.19
N THR A 73 -13.27 -14.14 2.06
CA THR A 73 -14.68 -14.08 2.46
C THR A 73 -15.59 -13.74 1.28
N CYS A 74 -15.21 -12.75 0.46
CA CYS A 74 -15.95 -12.41 -0.76
C CYS A 74 -16.03 -13.58 -1.74
N ASP A 75 -14.93 -14.33 -1.91
CA ASP A 75 -14.87 -15.44 -2.87
C ASP A 75 -15.66 -16.67 -2.40
N ARG A 76 -15.56 -17.01 -1.11
CA ARG A 76 -16.28 -18.16 -0.52
C ARG A 76 -17.77 -17.89 -0.30
N ASN A 77 -18.19 -16.63 -0.30
CA ASN A 77 -19.59 -16.30 -0.06
C ASN A 77 -20.42 -16.52 -1.33
N ASN A 78 -20.96 -17.74 -1.45
CA ASN A 78 -21.85 -18.14 -2.55
C ASN A 78 -23.16 -17.33 -2.62
N LYS A 79 -23.45 -16.47 -1.64
CA LYS A 79 -24.60 -15.57 -1.66
C LYS A 79 -24.36 -14.30 -2.50
N ILE A 80 -23.11 -14.02 -2.85
CA ILE A 80 -22.75 -12.87 -3.69
C ILE A 80 -22.83 -13.31 -5.16
N ALA A 81 -23.64 -12.62 -5.96
CA ALA A 81 -23.72 -12.89 -7.38
C ALA A 81 -22.35 -12.66 -8.05
N ALA A 82 -22.06 -13.38 -9.14
CA ALA A 82 -20.77 -13.28 -9.81
C ALA A 82 -20.41 -11.83 -10.22
N GLY A 83 -21.41 -11.02 -10.61
CA GLY A 83 -21.25 -9.60 -10.92
C GLY A 83 -20.87 -8.73 -9.72
N ASP A 84 -21.31 -9.09 -8.51
CA ASP A 84 -21.09 -8.30 -7.29
C ASP A 84 -19.78 -8.66 -6.58
N ARG A 85 -19.12 -9.75 -6.99
CA ARG A 85 -17.85 -10.19 -6.38
C ARG A 85 -16.73 -9.17 -6.59
N ALA A 86 -16.68 -8.55 -7.76
CA ALA A 86 -15.72 -7.48 -8.06
C ALA A 86 -15.92 -6.27 -7.13
N PHE A 87 -17.18 -5.90 -6.86
CA PHE A 87 -17.50 -4.84 -5.91
C PHE A 87 -17.04 -5.20 -4.48
N CYS A 88 -17.24 -6.45 -4.07
CA CYS A 88 -16.76 -6.94 -2.78
C CYS A 88 -15.23 -6.85 -2.65
N PHE A 89 -14.49 -7.29 -3.66
CA PHE A 89 -13.02 -7.19 -3.67
C PHE A 89 -12.53 -5.73 -3.64
N ASN A 90 -13.14 -4.85 -4.43
CA ASN A 90 -12.81 -3.42 -4.41
C ASN A 90 -13.08 -2.81 -3.04
N SER A 91 -14.17 -3.22 -2.37
CA SER A 91 -14.45 -2.78 -1.01
C SER A 91 -13.35 -3.21 -0.02
N CYS A 92 -12.85 -4.44 -0.12
CA CYS A 92 -11.72 -4.90 0.71
C CYS A 92 -10.47 -4.05 0.50
N ASP A 93 -10.15 -3.72 -0.75
CA ASP A 93 -8.98 -2.90 -1.09
C ASP A 93 -9.11 -1.47 -0.57
N SER A 94 -10.28 -0.84 -0.79
CA SER A 94 -10.53 0.53 -0.32
C SER A 94 -10.60 0.64 1.20
N ARG A 95 -11.13 -0.37 1.91
CA ARG A 95 -11.26 -0.32 3.38
C ARG A 95 -9.96 -0.57 4.12
N LEU A 96 -9.05 -1.37 3.54
CA LEU A 96 -7.81 -1.72 4.21
C LEU A 96 -6.62 -0.89 3.72
N ALA A 97 -6.63 -0.42 2.48
CA ALA A 97 -5.75 0.63 1.95
C ALA A 97 -4.31 0.63 2.52
N CYS A 98 -3.71 -0.56 2.62
CA CYS A 98 -2.62 -0.89 3.56
C CYS A 98 -1.33 -0.09 3.40
N THR A 99 -1.14 0.57 2.26
CA THR A 99 0.04 1.34 1.90
C THR A 99 -0.21 2.85 1.89
N THR A 100 -1.33 3.29 2.45
CA THR A 100 -1.78 4.70 2.39
C THR A 100 -2.15 5.21 3.78
N GLU A 101 -2.27 6.54 3.92
CA GLU A 101 -2.79 7.19 5.14
C GLU A 101 -4.23 6.76 5.48
N GLY A 102 -4.97 6.20 4.51
CA GLY A 102 -6.32 5.67 4.71
C GLY A 102 -6.37 4.27 5.35
N ALA A 103 -5.22 3.67 5.66
CA ALA A 103 -5.16 2.37 6.31
C ALA A 103 -5.85 2.41 7.70
N PRO A 104 -6.61 1.38 8.07
CA PRO A 104 -7.32 1.34 9.34
C PRO A 104 -6.35 1.26 10.52
N ASP A 105 -6.81 1.68 11.69
CA ASP A 105 -6.03 1.51 12.91
C ASP A 105 -6.10 0.07 13.42
N LEU A 106 -5.11 -0.74 13.04
CA LEU A 106 -5.06 -2.16 13.34
C LEU A 106 -4.61 -2.48 14.78
N LYS A 107 -4.36 -1.46 15.62
CA LYS A 107 -3.86 -1.62 17.01
C LYS A 107 -2.64 -2.55 17.15
N VAL A 108 -1.85 -2.69 16.09
CA VAL A 108 -0.59 -3.44 16.07
C VAL A 108 0.51 -2.70 16.83
N MET A 109 0.40 -1.37 16.91
CA MET A 109 1.29 -0.54 17.72
C MET A 109 0.78 -0.46 19.15
N VAL A 110 1.52 -1.04 20.09
CA VAL A 110 1.14 -1.13 21.51
C VAL A 110 2.12 -0.39 22.41
N GLN A 111 1.67 -0.02 23.60
CA GLN A 111 2.54 0.63 24.57
C GLN A 111 3.38 -0.37 25.38
N LYS A 112 2.92 -1.62 25.50
CA LYS A 112 3.52 -2.66 26.34
C LYS A 112 3.56 -4.00 25.61
N PHE A 113 4.56 -4.83 25.92
CA PHE A 113 4.78 -6.13 25.26
C PHE A 113 3.59 -7.09 25.41
N ASP A 114 2.96 -7.12 26.58
CA ASP A 114 1.85 -8.01 26.90
C ASP A 114 0.47 -7.36 26.74
N ASP A 115 0.36 -6.27 25.97
CA ASP A 115 -0.92 -5.60 25.78
C ASP A 115 -1.92 -6.52 25.03
N PRO A 116 -3.02 -6.96 25.68
CA PRO A 116 -4.00 -7.84 25.06
C PRO A 116 -4.80 -7.14 23.95
N THR A 117 -4.67 -5.81 23.82
CA THR A 117 -5.36 -5.01 22.81
C THR A 117 -4.78 -5.23 21.41
N ALA A 118 -3.53 -5.70 21.30
CA ALA A 118 -2.98 -6.26 20.05
C ALA A 118 -3.50 -7.68 19.78
N GLY A 119 -4.63 -8.07 20.37
CA GLY A 119 -5.21 -9.40 20.19
C GLY A 119 -5.18 -9.83 18.73
N SER A 120 -4.82 -11.11 18.52
CA SER A 120 -4.79 -11.77 17.21
C SER A 120 -5.93 -11.24 16.36
N PRO A 121 -5.69 -10.77 15.11
CA PRO A 121 -6.62 -9.95 14.35
C PRO A 121 -7.97 -10.66 14.26
N LYS A 122 -8.83 -10.38 15.24
CA LYS A 122 -10.22 -10.80 15.20
C LYS A 122 -10.79 -9.88 14.16
N SER A 123 -11.17 -10.45 13.03
CA SER A 123 -11.91 -9.81 11.97
C SER A 123 -13.29 -9.40 12.50
N THR A 124 -13.32 -8.50 13.47
CA THR A 124 -14.52 -7.76 13.81
C THR A 124 -14.56 -6.65 12.78
N MET A 125 -14.91 -7.02 11.54
CA MET A 125 -15.41 -6.03 10.58
C MET A 125 -16.58 -5.37 11.28
N GLN A 126 -16.36 -4.18 11.84
CA GLN A 126 -17.45 -3.35 12.29
C GLN A 126 -18.33 -3.16 11.07
N LYS A 127 -19.53 -3.75 11.16
CA LYS A 127 -20.62 -3.55 10.22
C LYS A 127 -20.71 -2.04 10.05
N PRO A 128 -20.52 -1.48 8.84
CA PRO A 128 -20.64 -0.04 8.66
C PRO A 128 -21.97 0.37 9.28
N LYS A 129 -21.91 1.26 10.27
CA LYS A 129 -23.11 1.88 10.83
C LYS A 129 -23.87 2.42 9.62
N PRO A 130 -25.16 2.07 9.42
CA PRO A 130 -25.92 2.62 8.32
C PRO A 130 -25.93 4.14 8.53
N THR A 131 -25.13 4.84 7.74
CA THR A 131 -25.27 6.28 7.59
C THR A 131 -26.60 6.45 6.89
N ASP A 132 -27.56 7.04 7.61
CA ASP A 132 -28.87 7.43 7.13
C ASP A 132 -28.76 8.02 5.72
N LEU A 133 -29.21 7.25 4.73
CA LEU A 133 -29.32 7.65 3.34
C LEU A 133 -30.61 8.48 3.16
N SER A 134 -30.88 9.41 4.09
CA SER A 134 -32.13 10.15 4.21
C SER A 134 -31.96 11.66 3.95
N SER A 135 -30.85 12.10 3.35
CA SER A 135 -30.62 13.53 3.06
C SER A 135 -30.04 13.83 1.67
N ILE A 136 -30.29 12.97 0.69
CA ILE A 136 -30.16 13.35 -0.73
C ILE A 136 -31.53 13.15 -1.40
N ALA A 137 -32.52 13.87 -0.89
CA ALA A 137 -33.64 14.34 -1.70
C ALA A 137 -33.33 15.81 -2.06
N ASP A 138 -33.76 16.23 -3.24
CA ASP A 138 -33.59 17.58 -3.81
C ASP A 138 -32.29 17.86 -4.57
N ILE A 139 -32.01 17.07 -5.61
CA ILE A 139 -31.57 17.68 -6.87
C ILE A 139 -32.72 17.54 -7.88
N HIS A 140 -33.51 18.60 -7.93
CA HIS A 140 -34.59 18.82 -8.88
C HIS A 140 -33.96 18.98 -10.28
N VAL A 141 -34.00 17.93 -11.11
CA VAL A 141 -33.74 18.06 -12.55
C VAL A 141 -35.08 18.33 -13.21
N ASN A 142 -35.34 19.60 -13.53
CA ASN A 142 -36.37 19.94 -14.50
C ASN A 142 -36.05 21.27 -15.18
N GLY A 143 -36.14 21.32 -16.52
CA GLY A 143 -36.12 22.58 -17.26
C GLY A 143 -35.38 22.55 -18.58
N SER A 144 -36.02 22.00 -19.62
CA SER A 144 -35.80 22.40 -21.01
C SER A 144 -35.82 23.93 -21.14
N ASN A 145 -34.84 24.53 -21.82
CA ASN A 145 -35.12 25.74 -22.57
C ASN A 145 -34.21 25.89 -23.80
N GLU A 146 -34.91 26.11 -24.90
CA GLU A 146 -34.47 26.40 -26.25
C GLU A 146 -34.10 27.89 -26.32
N SER A 147 -32.96 28.27 -26.92
CA SER A 147 -32.85 29.43 -27.84
C SER A 147 -31.42 29.91 -28.12
N LYS A 148 -31.19 30.08 -29.43
CA LYS A 148 -30.48 31.17 -30.13
C LYS A 148 -28.95 31.29 -30.04
N VAL A 149 -28.36 30.71 -31.09
CA VAL A 149 -27.44 31.37 -32.05
C VAL A 149 -27.33 32.89 -31.90
N LYS A 150 -26.11 33.39 -31.73
CA LYS A 150 -25.72 34.71 -32.23
C LYS A 150 -24.23 34.75 -32.60
N ASP A 151 -23.99 34.80 -33.91
CA ASP A 151 -22.76 35.20 -34.58
C ASP A 151 -22.09 36.43 -33.96
N ARG A 152 -20.77 36.37 -33.75
CA ARG A 152 -19.89 37.55 -33.88
C ARG A 152 -18.54 37.19 -34.53
N LYS A 153 -18.25 37.96 -35.57
CA LYS A 153 -17.11 37.99 -36.50
C LYS A 153 -15.77 38.46 -35.84
N PRO A 154 -14.62 38.36 -36.56
CA PRO A 154 -13.26 38.53 -36.04
C PRO A 154 -12.57 39.87 -36.37
N GLY A 155 -11.44 40.13 -35.66
CA GLY A 155 -10.36 41.09 -35.99
C GLY A 155 -10.43 42.47 -35.29
N PRO A 156 -9.31 43.21 -35.07
CA PRO A 156 -8.04 43.21 -35.81
C PRO A 156 -6.74 43.18 -34.95
N LYS A 157 -5.61 43.36 -35.67
CA LYS A 157 -4.17 43.18 -35.36
C LYS A 157 -3.53 44.35 -34.57
N ASP A 158 -2.20 44.23 -34.40
CA ASP A 158 -1.17 45.21 -33.99
C ASP A 158 -0.72 45.09 -32.51
N ASP A 159 0.55 45.17 -32.13
CA ASP A 159 1.83 45.34 -32.83
C ASP A 159 2.96 44.90 -31.87
N SER A 160 4.05 44.34 -32.40
CA SER A 160 5.30 44.10 -31.65
C SER A 160 6.13 45.40 -31.58
N PRO A 161 7.07 45.60 -30.62
CA PRO A 161 8.46 45.18 -30.91
C PRO A 161 9.40 44.86 -29.72
N LYS A 162 10.42 44.05 -30.07
CA LYS A 162 11.87 44.10 -29.71
C LYS A 162 12.41 43.63 -28.33
N ARG A 163 13.02 42.43 -28.42
CA ARG A 163 14.48 42.10 -28.22
C ARG A 163 15.15 42.35 -26.86
N ARG A 164 15.68 41.24 -26.29
CA ARG A 164 17.09 40.90 -25.96
C ARG A 164 17.04 39.47 -25.40
N GLY A 165 17.75 38.43 -25.87
CA GLY A 165 19.14 38.34 -26.32
C GLY A 165 19.99 37.76 -25.19
N GLY A 166 20.17 36.42 -25.15
CA GLY A 166 21.08 35.74 -24.23
C GLY A 166 21.07 34.21 -24.43
N PRO A 167 22.20 33.49 -24.28
CA PRO A 167 22.59 32.40 -25.19
C PRO A 167 22.25 30.98 -24.71
N LEU A 168 22.02 30.10 -25.69
CA LEU A 168 21.99 28.64 -25.55
C LEU A 168 23.42 28.09 -25.43
N PRO A 169 23.71 27.16 -24.50
CA PRO A 169 24.86 26.28 -24.61
C PRO A 169 24.58 25.13 -25.60
N ALA A 170 25.52 24.96 -26.53
CA ALA A 170 25.55 23.93 -27.53
C ALA A 170 25.87 22.54 -26.95
N ALA A 171 25.41 21.54 -27.68
CA ALA A 171 25.58 20.11 -27.44
C ALA A 171 27.05 19.65 -27.50
N ASN A 172 27.36 18.59 -26.74
CA ASN A 172 27.87 17.30 -27.25
C ASN A 172 28.61 16.56 -26.14
N ALA A 173 28.08 15.42 -25.71
CA ALA A 173 28.89 14.30 -25.24
C ALA A 173 28.09 13.01 -25.47
N ALA A 174 28.64 12.19 -26.35
CA ALA A 174 28.16 10.89 -26.77
C ALA A 174 27.96 9.94 -25.57
N MET A 175 26.79 9.31 -25.48
CA MET A 175 26.61 8.09 -24.70
C MET A 175 26.88 6.88 -25.61
N PRO A 176 27.83 6.00 -25.26
CA PRO A 176 28.02 4.75 -25.98
C PRO A 176 26.87 3.79 -25.69
N SER A 177 26.19 3.39 -26.76
CA SER A 177 25.41 2.17 -26.85
C SER A 177 26.35 0.97 -26.69
N GLY A 178 26.18 0.20 -25.61
CA GLY A 178 26.95 -1.00 -25.38
C GLY A 178 26.26 -1.95 -24.42
N GLY A 179 26.01 -3.18 -24.89
CA GLY A 179 25.92 -4.35 -24.03
C GLY A 179 24.55 -4.99 -23.87
N SER A 180 24.09 -5.68 -24.91
CA SER A 180 23.25 -6.86 -24.74
C SER A 180 23.97 -7.88 -23.85
N GLY A 181 23.49 -8.06 -22.63
CA GLY A 181 23.96 -9.09 -21.70
C GLY A 181 22.81 -10.04 -21.37
N THR A 182 22.42 -10.88 -22.31
CA THR A 182 21.59 -12.06 -22.03
C THR A 182 22.45 -13.09 -21.29
N ALA A 183 22.52 -12.97 -19.96
CA ALA A 183 22.98 -14.07 -19.12
C ALA A 183 21.84 -15.09 -19.00
N ALA A 184 21.79 -16.00 -19.97
CA ALA A 184 21.02 -17.23 -19.88
C ALA A 184 21.64 -18.09 -18.77
N LEU A 185 20.96 -18.18 -17.63
CA LEU A 185 21.27 -19.16 -16.59
C LEU A 185 20.52 -20.46 -16.94
N THR A 186 21.11 -21.25 -17.84
CA THR A 186 20.75 -22.65 -18.06
C THR A 186 21.29 -23.48 -16.90
N VAL A 187 20.47 -23.69 -15.87
CA VAL A 187 20.74 -24.73 -14.88
C VAL A 187 20.42 -26.07 -15.51
N ALA A 188 21.48 -26.80 -15.89
CA ALA A 188 21.40 -28.18 -16.34
C ALA A 188 20.93 -29.07 -15.17
N LEU A 189 19.65 -29.43 -15.14
CA LEU A 189 19.18 -30.61 -14.41
C LEU A 189 19.66 -31.85 -15.16
N THR A 190 20.79 -32.39 -14.73
CA THR A 190 21.18 -33.75 -15.08
C THR A 190 20.36 -34.72 -14.24
N ALA A 191 19.51 -35.47 -14.93
CA ALA A 191 18.83 -36.64 -14.41
C ALA A 191 19.87 -37.70 -14.01
N LEU A 192 19.82 -38.14 -12.76
CA LEU A 192 20.43 -39.41 -12.33
C LEU A 192 19.30 -40.40 -12.07
N ALA A 193 19.12 -41.26 -13.05
CA ALA A 193 18.28 -42.44 -12.97
C ALA A 193 18.93 -43.52 -12.09
N ALA A 194 18.08 -44.18 -11.31
CA ALA A 194 18.08 -45.60 -11.01
C ALA A 194 19.40 -46.27 -10.58
N LEU A 195 19.45 -46.66 -9.30
CA LEU A 195 19.87 -48.01 -8.93
C LEU A 195 18.85 -48.63 -7.99
N ALA A 196 18.12 -49.60 -8.53
CA ALA A 196 17.49 -50.65 -7.77
C ALA A 196 18.58 -51.47 -7.07
N PHE A 197 18.39 -51.83 -5.80
CA PHE A 197 18.87 -53.11 -5.30
C PHE A 197 17.92 -53.66 -4.23
N ASN A 198 17.47 -54.87 -4.55
CA ASN A 198 16.68 -55.81 -3.80
C ASN A 198 17.46 -56.29 -2.55
N SER A 199 16.80 -56.40 -1.39
CA SER A 199 16.99 -57.46 -0.38
C SER A 199 15.86 -57.39 0.63
#